data_AF-A0A9Q4BPP0-F1
#
_entry.id   AF-A0A9Q4BPP0-F1
#
_cell.length_a   1.000
_cell.length_b   1.000
_cell.length_c   1.000
_cell.angle_alpha   90.00
_cell.angle_beta   90.00
_cell.angle_gamma   90.00
#
_symmetry.space_group_name_H-M   'P 1'
#
loop_
_entity.id
_entity.type
_entity.pdbx_description
1 polymer ?
#
loop_
_entity_poly.entity_id
_entity_poly.type
_entity_poly.pdbx_seq_one_letter_code
_entity_poly.pdbx_strand_id
1 'polypeptide(L)'
;MNIGYIIVDLAWFVWLLPPFRQYKGNFFYYFLIMGLSDPVGMFLRYLHISYPYALYAFVSGVLLVSVIAINNKIRWAVILPFLAGTLALGLFYRQRDIGLITAANFIILFFYVIRYVTVFASKYRYVSFFHILLLVYNASLIFKMINFVLDYQKGLLYFFFSSAFGIAVAILFCIFREEDKRFSVKLSGPEESEVM
;
A
#
# COMPACT_ATOMS: atom_id res chain seq x y z
N MET A 1 -15.94 20.88 -14.72
CA MET A 1 -14.96 20.15 -13.87
C MET A 1 -14.90 18.71 -14.35
N ASN A 2 -13.73 18.17 -14.68
CA ASN A 2 -13.63 16.78 -15.15
C ASN A 2 -13.83 15.83 -13.96
N ILE A 3 -14.78 14.89 -14.07
CA ILE A 3 -15.14 13.92 -13.02
C ILE A 3 -13.90 13.17 -12.50
N GLY A 4 -12.91 12.90 -13.35
CA GLY A 4 -11.67 12.26 -12.95
C GLY A 4 -10.91 13.02 -11.85
N TYR A 5 -10.86 14.36 -11.91
CA TYR A 5 -10.18 15.15 -10.88
C TYR A 5 -10.94 15.12 -9.54
N ILE A 6 -12.28 15.14 -9.57
CA ILE A 6 -13.10 15.02 -8.35
C ILE A 6 -12.82 13.70 -7.64
N ILE A 7 -12.71 12.60 -8.40
CA ILE A 7 -12.40 11.27 -7.85
C ILE A 7 -11.02 11.28 -7.19
N VAL A 8 -10.03 11.90 -7.83
CA VAL A 8 -8.66 11.97 -7.29
C VAL A 8 -8.60 12.82 -6.03
N ASP A 9 -9.23 14.00 -6.04
CA ASP A 9 -9.27 14.89 -4.88
C ASP A 9 -9.95 14.20 -3.70
N LEU A 10 -11.10 13.54 -3.94
CA LEU A 10 -11.81 12.78 -2.92
C LEU A 10 -10.96 11.63 -2.38
N ALA A 11 -10.23 10.91 -3.25
CA ALA A 11 -9.36 9.82 -2.83
C ALA A 11 -8.32 10.30 -1.82
N TRP A 12 -7.71 11.47 -2.05
CA TRP A 12 -6.72 12.03 -1.13
C TRP A 12 -7.28 12.29 0.26
N PHE A 13 -8.47 12.90 0.35
CA PHE A 13 -9.11 13.15 1.65
C PHE A 13 -9.51 11.86 2.35
N VAL A 14 -10.05 10.89 1.61
CA VAL A 14 -10.51 9.63 2.21
C VAL A 14 -9.31 8.81 2.69
N TRP A 15 -8.18 8.80 1.99
CA TRP A 15 -6.98 8.06 2.39
C TRP A 15 -6.28 8.63 3.64
N LEU A 16 -6.60 9.86 4.06
CA LEU A 16 -6.15 10.39 5.35
C LEU A 16 -6.89 9.78 6.54
N LEU A 17 -8.03 9.12 6.34
CA LEU A 17 -8.87 8.59 7.42
C LEU A 17 -8.38 7.24 8.01
N PRO A 18 -7.98 6.23 7.20
CA PRO A 18 -7.52 4.94 7.71
C PRO A 18 -6.42 5.00 8.79
N PRO A 19 -5.39 5.87 8.71
CA PRO A 19 -4.37 5.98 9.77
C PRO A 19 -4.94 6.20 11.17
N PHE A 20 -5.98 7.03 11.30
CA PHE A 20 -6.63 7.29 12.59
C PHE A 20 -7.32 6.05 13.15
N ARG A 21 -8.00 5.28 12.28
CA ARG A 21 -8.67 4.03 12.68
C ARG A 21 -7.67 2.95 13.07
N GLN A 22 -6.56 2.87 12.35
CA GLN A 22 -5.51 1.86 12.52
C GLN A 22 -4.44 2.29 13.53
N TYR A 23 -4.67 3.37 14.28
CA TYR A 23 -3.72 3.89 15.27
C TYR A 23 -3.31 2.81 16.28
N LYS A 24 -2.00 2.68 16.51
CA LYS A 24 -1.36 1.63 17.34
C LYS A 24 -1.50 0.18 16.81
N GLY A 25 -2.04 -0.03 15.61
CA GLY A 25 -2.06 -1.34 14.94
C GLY A 25 -0.80 -1.61 14.11
N ASN A 26 -0.62 -2.85 13.64
CA ASN A 26 0.58 -3.24 12.88
C ASN A 26 0.71 -2.49 11.55
N PHE A 27 -0.42 -2.16 10.93
CA PHE A 27 -0.47 -1.44 9.66
C PHE A 27 -0.60 0.09 9.80
N PHE A 28 -0.47 0.65 11.02
CA PHE A 28 -0.59 2.10 11.22
C PHE A 28 0.32 2.90 10.29
N TYR A 29 1.62 2.58 10.28
CA TYR A 29 2.59 3.28 9.44
C TYR A 29 2.32 3.08 7.94
N TYR A 30 1.91 1.88 7.54
CA TYR A 30 1.52 1.60 6.16
C TYR A 30 0.41 2.55 5.68
N PHE A 31 -0.68 2.67 6.46
CA PHE A 31 -1.77 3.57 6.12
C PHE A 31 -1.34 5.04 6.20
N LEU A 32 -0.52 5.40 7.19
CA LEU A 32 -0.03 6.77 7.35
C LEU A 32 0.77 7.21 6.12
N ILE A 33 1.67 6.36 5.62
CA ILE A 33 2.47 6.64 4.43
C ILE A 33 1.56 6.81 3.21
N MET A 34 0.56 5.94 3.04
CA MET A 34 -0.38 6.07 1.92
C MET A 34 -1.27 7.31 2.01
N GLY A 35 -1.75 7.68 3.20
CA GLY A 35 -2.56 8.89 3.38
C GLY A 35 -1.77 10.17 3.15
N LEU A 36 -0.47 10.18 3.49
CA LEU A 36 0.39 11.34 3.34
C LEU A 36 1.04 11.46 1.96
N SER A 37 1.15 10.37 1.18
CA SER A 37 1.91 10.39 -0.07
C SER A 37 1.41 11.43 -1.08
N ASP A 38 0.09 11.56 -1.23
CA ASP A 38 -0.49 12.50 -2.19
C ASP A 38 -0.45 13.96 -1.70
N PRO A 39 -0.80 14.30 -0.44
CA PRO A 39 -0.55 15.63 0.13
C PRO A 39 0.92 16.08 0.02
N VAL A 40 1.87 15.18 0.29
CA VAL A 40 3.30 15.47 0.12
C VAL A 40 3.62 15.73 -1.35
N GLY A 41 3.11 14.92 -2.28
CA GLY A 41 3.29 15.14 -3.72
C GLY A 41 2.78 16.49 -4.19
N MET A 42 1.61 16.92 -3.72
CA MET A 42 1.06 18.24 -4.02
C MET A 42 1.88 19.37 -3.41
N PHE A 43 2.32 19.22 -2.15
CA PHE A 43 3.17 20.21 -1.51
C PHE A 43 4.48 20.41 -2.27
N LEU A 44 5.12 19.32 -2.71
CA LEU A 44 6.32 19.39 -3.55
C LEU A 44 6.04 20.07 -4.90
N ARG A 45 4.89 19.77 -5.52
CA ARG A 45 4.47 20.45 -6.75
C ARG A 45 4.25 21.95 -6.54
N TYR A 46 3.65 22.37 -5.42
CA TYR A 46 3.49 23.77 -5.07
C TYR A 46 4.84 24.48 -4.90
N LEU A 47 5.84 23.79 -4.34
CA LEU A 47 7.22 24.27 -4.24
C LEU A 47 7.99 24.20 -5.57
N HIS A 48 7.34 23.86 -6.69
CA HIS A 48 7.95 23.69 -8.02
C HIS A 48 9.06 22.61 -8.08
N ILE A 49 9.07 21.68 -7.11
CA ILE A 49 9.99 20.53 -7.08
C ILE A 49 9.42 19.45 -8.01
N SER A 50 9.88 19.44 -9.26
CA SER A 50 9.28 18.68 -10.36
C SER A 50 9.77 17.23 -10.47
N TYR A 51 9.65 16.45 -9.38
CA TYR A 51 9.96 15.01 -9.39
C TYR A 51 8.84 14.13 -8.82
N PRO A 52 7.57 14.26 -9.30
CA PRO A 52 6.46 13.47 -8.78
C PRO A 52 6.72 11.96 -8.89
N TYR A 53 7.37 11.52 -9.97
CA TYR A 53 7.68 10.10 -10.19
C TYR A 53 8.73 9.57 -9.20
N ALA A 54 9.77 10.35 -8.88
CA ALA A 54 10.77 9.97 -7.90
C ALA A 54 10.15 9.79 -6.51
N LEU A 55 9.20 10.66 -6.17
CA LEU A 55 8.43 10.55 -4.93
C LEU A 55 7.64 9.23 -4.88
N TYR A 56 6.95 8.84 -5.95
CA TYR A 56 6.21 7.57 -5.98
C TYR A 56 7.12 6.35 -5.81
N ALA A 57 8.30 6.34 -6.43
CA ALA A 57 9.29 5.29 -6.23
C ALA A 57 9.79 5.26 -4.77
N PHE A 58 10.08 6.42 -4.19
CA PHE A 58 10.47 6.53 -2.79
C PHE A 58 9.36 6.05 -1.85
N VAL A 59 8.12 6.52 -2.02
CA VAL A 59 6.94 6.15 -1.23
C VAL A 59 6.71 4.64 -1.29
N SER A 60 6.78 4.02 -2.47
CA SER A 60 6.65 2.56 -2.60
C SER A 60 7.74 1.80 -1.83
N GLY A 61 8.97 2.32 -1.81
CA GLY A 61 10.06 1.78 -0.98
C GLY A 61 9.81 1.93 0.52
N VAL A 62 9.31 3.09 0.96
CA VAL A 62 8.96 3.34 2.37
C VAL A 62 7.79 2.44 2.81
N LEU A 63 6.78 2.24 1.95
CA LEU A 63 5.68 1.29 2.19
C LEU A 63 6.21 -0.13 2.38
N LEU A 64 7.12 -0.58 1.52
CA LEU A 64 7.75 -1.88 1.65
C LEU A 64 8.45 -2.03 3.01
N VAL A 65 9.28 -1.06 3.39
CA VAL A 65 9.96 -1.06 4.70
C VAL A 65 8.96 -1.12 5.85
N SER A 66 7.85 -0.38 5.76
CA SER A 66 6.81 -0.37 6.80
C SER A 66 6.21 -1.75 7.07
N VAL A 67 6.01 -2.58 6.03
CA VAL A 67 5.48 -3.93 6.17
C VAL A 67 6.54 -4.92 6.65
N ILE A 68 7.78 -4.82 6.14
CA ILE A 68 8.88 -5.69 6.60
C ILE A 68 9.14 -5.50 8.10
N ALA A 69 8.99 -4.25 8.59
CA ALA A 69 9.27 -3.88 9.98
C ALA A 69 8.26 -4.47 10.97
N ILE A 70 7.10 -4.94 10.51
CA ILE A 70 6.08 -5.55 11.38
C ILE A 70 6.61 -6.84 12.03
N ASN A 71 7.31 -7.68 11.26
CA ASN A 71 7.77 -9.00 11.71
C ASN A 71 9.28 -9.08 11.94
N ASN A 72 10.06 -8.10 11.48
CA ASN A 72 11.52 -8.14 11.55
C ASN A 72 12.09 -6.91 12.25
N LYS A 73 13.11 -7.12 13.08
CA LYS A 73 13.99 -6.03 13.51
C LYS A 73 14.89 -5.65 12.34
N ILE A 74 14.48 -4.65 11.56
CA ILE A 74 15.31 -4.15 10.46
C ILE A 74 16.36 -3.19 11.00
N ARG A 75 17.60 -3.32 10.53
CA ARG A 75 18.68 -2.38 10.86
C ARG A 75 18.59 -1.15 9.95
N TRP A 76 18.64 0.04 10.54
CA TRP A 76 18.68 1.32 9.80
C TRP A 76 19.80 1.40 8.77
N ALA A 77 20.92 0.71 9.02
CA ALA A 77 22.04 0.59 8.10
C ALA A 77 21.70 -0.09 6.76
N VAL A 78 20.60 -0.85 6.67
CA VAL A 78 20.12 -1.47 5.42
C VAL A 78 18.99 -0.64 4.80
N ILE A 79 18.12 -0.07 5.65
CA ILE A 79 16.99 0.76 5.20
C ILE A 79 17.47 2.04 4.53
N LEU A 80 18.40 2.76 5.15
CA LEU A 80 18.82 4.08 4.67
C LEU A 80 19.45 4.01 3.28
N PRO A 81 20.39 3.07 2.99
CA PRO A 81 20.90 2.91 1.62
C PRO A 81 19.82 2.46 0.63
N PHE A 82 18.87 1.60 1.03
CA PHE A 82 17.78 1.18 0.15
C PHE A 82 16.87 2.36 -0.23
N LEU A 83 16.44 3.16 0.75
CA LEU A 83 15.60 4.34 0.53
C LEU A 83 16.34 5.44 -0.23
N ALA A 84 17.62 5.66 0.07
CA ALA A 84 18.46 6.58 -0.69
C ALA A 84 18.64 6.09 -2.14
N GLY A 85 18.77 4.78 -2.33
CA GLY A 85 18.83 4.14 -3.64
C GLY A 85 17.54 4.33 -4.44
N THR A 86 16.37 4.04 -3.86
CA THR A 86 15.09 4.24 -4.56
C THR A 86 14.84 5.70 -4.91
N LEU A 87 15.24 6.63 -4.04
CA LEU A 87 15.17 8.07 -4.32
C LEU A 87 16.16 8.48 -5.44
N ALA A 88 17.42 8.06 -5.35
CA ALA A 88 18.43 8.36 -6.36
C ALA A 88 18.02 7.82 -7.74
N LEU A 89 17.59 6.56 -7.81
CA LEU A 89 17.06 5.99 -9.06
C LEU A 89 15.87 6.80 -9.58
N GLY A 90 14.97 7.25 -8.69
CA GLY A 90 13.86 8.13 -9.04
C GLY A 90 14.28 9.48 -9.63
N LEU A 91 15.43 10.02 -9.22
CA LEU A 91 15.92 11.33 -9.69
C LEU A 91 16.69 11.26 -11.00
N PHE A 92 17.37 10.14 -11.29
CA PHE A 92 18.28 10.02 -12.45
C PHE A 92 17.69 9.26 -13.65
N TYR A 93 16.61 8.49 -13.47
CA TYR A 93 16.06 7.63 -14.53
C TYR A 93 14.88 8.26 -15.29
N ARG A 94 14.59 7.71 -16.48
CA ARG A 94 13.43 8.13 -17.27
C ARG A 94 12.12 7.68 -16.60
N GLN A 95 11.04 8.41 -16.88
CA GLN A 95 9.71 8.15 -16.32
C GLN A 95 9.24 6.69 -16.44
N ARG A 96 9.54 6.03 -17.57
CA ARG A 96 9.19 4.61 -17.78
C ARG A 96 9.92 3.69 -16.81
N ASP A 97 11.22 3.92 -16.59
CA ASP A 97 12.05 3.10 -15.71
C ASP A 97 11.63 3.28 -14.24
N ILE A 98 11.25 4.50 -13.87
CA ILE A 98 10.69 4.78 -12.54
C ILE A 98 9.37 4.03 -12.31
N GLY A 99 8.52 3.98 -13.35
CA GLY A 99 7.29 3.19 -13.32
C GLY A 99 7.56 1.70 -13.09
N LEU A 100 8.60 1.15 -13.73
CA LEU A 100 9.04 -0.24 -13.54
C LEU A 100 9.57 -0.49 -12.11
N ILE A 101 10.41 0.40 -11.58
CA ILE A 101 10.92 0.32 -10.19
C ILE A 101 9.75 0.33 -9.19
N THR A 102 8.81 1.24 -9.39
CA THR A 102 7.64 1.37 -8.51
C THR A 102 6.74 0.14 -8.59
N ALA A 103 6.52 -0.41 -9.80
CA ALA A 103 5.79 -1.66 -9.99
C ALA A 103 6.49 -2.83 -9.28
N ALA A 104 7.83 -2.94 -9.42
CA ALA A 104 8.62 -3.96 -8.74
C ALA A 104 8.50 -3.86 -7.21
N ASN A 105 8.57 -2.65 -6.65
CA ASN A 105 8.35 -2.42 -5.22
C ASN A 105 6.96 -2.88 -4.76
N PHE A 106 5.90 -2.59 -5.53
CA PHE A 106 4.55 -3.05 -5.20
C PHE A 106 4.38 -4.57 -5.31
N ILE A 107 5.04 -5.22 -6.28
CA ILE A 107 5.05 -6.68 -6.40
C ILE A 107 5.73 -7.30 -5.18
N ILE A 108 6.91 -6.80 -4.80
CA ILE A 108 7.64 -7.26 -3.61
C ILE A 108 6.79 -7.04 -2.36
N LEU A 109 6.22 -5.84 -2.20
CA LEU A 109 5.31 -5.50 -1.11
C LEU A 109 4.15 -6.49 -1.01
N PHE A 110 3.50 -6.81 -2.13
CA PHE A 110 2.40 -7.76 -2.18
C PHE A 110 2.80 -9.15 -1.68
N PHE A 111 3.96 -9.67 -2.09
CA PHE A 111 4.47 -10.94 -1.56
C PHE A 111 4.77 -10.88 -0.06
N TYR A 112 5.29 -9.75 0.45
CA TYR A 112 5.48 -9.56 1.88
C TYR A 112 4.16 -9.50 2.65
N VAL A 113 3.12 -8.88 2.08
CA VAL A 113 1.77 -8.88 2.66
C VAL A 113 1.19 -10.29 2.65
N ILE A 114 1.30 -11.06 1.55
CA ILE A 114 0.87 -12.47 1.53
C ILE A 114 1.57 -13.25 2.63
N ARG A 115 2.90 -13.15 2.73
CA ARG A 115 3.67 -13.82 3.78
C ARG A 115 3.17 -13.42 5.18
N TYR A 116 2.95 -12.13 5.41
CA TYR A 116 2.41 -11.63 6.67
C TYR A 116 1.06 -12.28 6.99
N VAL A 117 0.12 -12.24 6.04
CA VAL A 117 -1.23 -12.80 6.19
C VAL A 117 -1.17 -14.30 6.45
N THR A 118 -0.33 -15.05 5.75
CA THR A 118 -0.18 -16.50 5.94
C THR A 118 0.39 -16.84 7.32
N VAL A 119 1.42 -16.11 7.78
CA VAL A 119 1.99 -16.31 9.12
C VAL A 119 0.97 -15.95 10.21
N PHE A 120 0.25 -14.84 10.03
CA PHE A 120 -0.82 -14.43 10.94
C PHE A 120 -1.94 -15.47 11.00
N ALA A 121 -2.41 -15.95 9.85
CA ALA A 121 -3.46 -16.95 9.75
C ALA A 121 -3.05 -18.29 10.36
N SER A 122 -1.79 -18.69 10.17
CA SER A 122 -1.23 -19.89 10.81
C SER A 122 -1.18 -19.75 12.34
N LYS A 123 -0.69 -18.61 12.84
CA LYS A 123 -0.55 -18.36 14.28
C LYS A 123 -1.89 -18.24 15.01
N TYR A 124 -2.85 -17.54 14.41
CA TYR A 124 -4.11 -17.21 15.08
C TYR A 124 -5.30 -18.06 14.60
N ARG A 125 -5.10 -18.93 13.61
CA ARG A 125 -6.13 -19.84 13.04
C ARG A 125 -7.37 -19.13 12.49
N TYR A 126 -7.24 -17.89 12.04
CA TYR A 126 -8.29 -17.19 11.31
C TYR A 126 -7.71 -16.24 10.26
N VAL A 127 -8.49 -16.01 9.21
CA VAL A 127 -8.23 -14.95 8.23
C VAL A 127 -9.30 -13.87 8.42
N SER A 128 -8.87 -12.66 8.79
CA SER A 128 -9.77 -11.50 8.88
C SER A 128 -10.04 -10.91 7.50
N PHE A 129 -11.26 -10.43 7.27
CA PHE A 129 -11.65 -9.66 6.09
C PHE A 129 -10.72 -8.48 5.81
N PHE A 130 -10.17 -7.86 6.87
CA PHE A 130 -9.16 -6.81 6.75
C PHE A 130 -7.94 -7.25 5.92
N HIS A 131 -7.44 -8.47 6.15
CA HIS A 131 -6.28 -9.00 5.43
C HIS A 131 -6.60 -9.29 3.96
N ILE A 132 -7.79 -9.80 3.68
CA ILE A 132 -8.27 -10.05 2.31
C ILE A 132 -8.38 -8.72 1.56
N LEU A 133 -9.00 -7.72 2.18
CA LEU A 133 -9.13 -6.38 1.63
C LEU A 133 -7.76 -5.75 1.33
N LEU A 134 -6.79 -5.92 2.25
CA LEU A 134 -5.42 -5.47 2.06
C LEU A 134 -4.74 -6.15 0.87
N LEU A 135 -4.92 -7.44 0.68
CA LEU A 135 -4.39 -8.16 -0.48
C LEU A 135 -5.01 -7.68 -1.78
N VAL A 136 -6.34 -7.54 -1.83
CA VAL A 136 -7.06 -7.04 -3.02
C VAL A 136 -6.60 -5.62 -3.37
N TYR A 137 -6.44 -4.76 -2.37
CA TYR A 137 -5.95 -3.41 -2.59
C TYR A 137 -4.52 -3.38 -3.12
N ASN A 138 -3.59 -4.12 -2.52
CA ASN A 138 -2.20 -4.19 -3.01
C ASN A 138 -2.12 -4.78 -4.44
N ALA A 139 -2.95 -5.77 -4.77
CA ALA A 139 -3.06 -6.27 -6.14
C ALA A 139 -3.54 -5.16 -7.10
N SER A 140 -4.53 -4.35 -6.69
CA SER A 140 -5.01 -3.23 -7.51
C SER A 140 -3.91 -2.18 -7.77
N LEU A 141 -3.00 -1.94 -6.81
CA LEU A 141 -1.85 -1.06 -7.01
C LEU A 141 -0.89 -1.60 -8.06
N ILE A 142 -0.60 -2.91 -8.03
CA ILE A 142 0.23 -3.56 -9.06
C ILE A 142 -0.39 -3.36 -10.44
N PHE A 143 -1.69 -3.65 -10.60
CA PHE A 143 -2.37 -3.47 -11.87
C PHE A 143 -2.38 -2.00 -12.32
N LYS A 144 -2.54 -1.05 -11.39
CA LYS A 144 -2.46 0.39 -11.69
C LYS A 144 -1.11 0.74 -12.29
N MET A 145 -0.03 0.25 -11.69
CA MET A 145 1.33 0.54 -12.15
C MET A 145 1.68 -0.18 -13.44
N ILE A 146 1.26 -1.43 -13.64
CA ILE A 146 1.48 -2.17 -14.89
C ILE A 146 0.78 -1.45 -16.05
N ASN A 147 -0.49 -1.07 -15.88
CA ASN A 147 -1.23 -0.35 -16.92
C ASN A 147 -0.58 1.00 -17.24
N PHE A 148 -0.12 1.73 -16.22
CA PHE A 148 0.61 2.98 -16.41
C PHE A 148 1.91 2.82 -17.21
N VAL A 149 2.65 1.72 -16.98
CA VAL A 149 3.90 1.43 -17.69
C VAL A 149 3.68 0.96 -19.14
N LEU A 150 2.60 0.19 -19.38
CA LEU A 150 2.31 -0.38 -20.70
C LEU A 150 1.76 0.67 -21.68
N ASP A 151 0.81 1.50 -21.24
CA ASP A 151 0.19 2.52 -22.08
C ASP A 151 -0.29 3.69 -21.20
N TYR A 152 0.37 4.84 -21.33
CA TYR A 152 0.07 6.02 -20.51
C TYR A 152 -1.36 6.54 -20.73
N GLN A 153 -1.87 6.53 -21.97
CA GLN A 153 -3.19 7.08 -22.27
C GLN A 153 -4.30 6.17 -21.74
N LYS A 154 -4.22 4.86 -21.98
CA LYS A 154 -5.17 3.89 -21.39
C LYS A 154 -5.01 3.78 -19.87
N GLY A 155 -3.78 3.94 -19.39
CA GLY A 155 -3.43 3.97 -17.97
C GLY A 155 -4.12 5.10 -17.21
N LEU A 156 -4.46 6.20 -17.87
CA LEU A 156 -5.13 7.35 -17.26
C LEU A 156 -6.60 7.04 -16.90
N LEU A 157 -7.34 6.34 -17.78
CA LEU A 157 -8.69 5.85 -17.47
C LEU A 157 -8.66 4.82 -16.33
N TYR A 158 -7.72 3.86 -16.42
CA TYR A 158 -7.53 2.86 -15.37
C TYR A 158 -7.14 3.51 -14.03
N PHE A 159 -6.36 4.59 -14.07
CA PHE A 159 -5.98 5.34 -12.88
C PHE A 159 -7.21 5.93 -12.17
N PHE A 160 -8.16 6.53 -12.89
CA PHE A 160 -9.40 7.05 -12.29
C PHE A 160 -10.26 5.92 -11.72
N PHE A 161 -10.44 4.83 -12.47
CA PHE A 161 -11.20 3.66 -12.00
C PHE A 161 -10.58 3.05 -10.73
N SER A 162 -9.27 2.84 -10.73
CA SER A 162 -8.53 2.32 -9.57
C SER A 162 -8.56 3.30 -8.38
N SER A 163 -8.63 4.61 -8.62
CA SER A 163 -8.78 5.60 -7.55
C SER A 163 -10.18 5.57 -6.94
N ALA A 164 -11.23 5.41 -7.75
CA ALA A 164 -12.59 5.20 -7.26
C ALA A 164 -12.71 3.90 -6.45
N PHE A 165 -12.11 2.81 -6.94
CA PHE A 165 -11.99 1.57 -6.17
C PHE A 165 -11.22 1.79 -4.86
N GLY A 166 -10.12 2.54 -4.90
CA GLY A 166 -9.32 2.89 -3.74
C GLY A 166 -10.11 3.65 -2.67
N ILE A 167 -11.01 4.57 -3.06
CA ILE A 167 -11.92 5.25 -2.14
C ILE A 167 -12.80 4.25 -1.40
N ALA A 168 -13.44 3.33 -2.13
CA ALA A 168 -14.30 2.31 -1.52
C ALA A 168 -13.51 1.44 -0.52
N VAL A 169 -12.31 1.00 -0.89
CA VAL A 169 -11.42 0.24 -0.01
C VAL A 169 -10.99 1.05 1.21
N ALA A 170 -10.62 2.32 1.05
CA ALA A 170 -10.23 3.19 2.15
C ALA A 170 -11.35 3.39 3.17
N ILE A 171 -12.59 3.56 2.71
CA ILE A 171 -13.78 3.61 3.58
C ILE A 171 -13.91 2.29 4.36
N LEU A 172 -13.73 1.14 3.72
CA LEU A 172 -13.78 -0.15 4.41
C LEU A 172 -12.67 -0.27 5.47
N PHE A 173 -11.47 0.26 5.23
CA PHE A 173 -10.40 0.33 6.25
C PHE A 173 -10.68 1.30 7.41
N CYS A 174 -11.61 2.24 7.24
CA CYS A 174 -12.09 3.06 8.35
C CYS A 174 -13.08 2.30 9.24
N ILE A 175 -13.77 1.29 8.69
CA ILE A 175 -14.72 0.45 9.41
C ILE A 175 -13.97 -0.70 10.10
N PHE A 176 -13.18 -1.45 9.33
CA PHE A 176 -12.52 -2.68 9.76
C PHE A 176 -11.09 -2.43 10.24
N ARG A 177 -10.77 -2.90 11.45
CA ARG A 177 -9.41 -2.99 11.98
C ARG A 177 -8.89 -4.41 11.85
N GLU A 178 -7.56 -4.56 11.80
CA GLU A 178 -6.89 -5.86 11.80
C GLU A 178 -7.38 -6.80 12.92
N GLU A 179 -7.60 -6.24 14.11
CA GLU A 179 -8.03 -6.97 15.33
C GLU A 179 -9.55 -7.29 15.34
N ASP A 180 -10.34 -6.76 14.40
CA ASP A 180 -11.79 -7.01 14.36
C ASP A 180 -12.06 -8.46 13.91
N LYS A 181 -12.50 -9.30 14.85
CA LYS A 181 -12.92 -10.70 14.60
C LYS A 181 -14.33 -10.82 14.00
N ARG A 182 -15.08 -9.72 13.87
CA ARG A 182 -16.48 -9.71 13.41
C ARG A 182 -16.66 -10.33 12.02
N PHE A 183 -15.63 -10.25 11.18
CA PHE A 183 -15.61 -10.83 9.83
C PHE A 183 -14.33 -11.66 9.64
N SER A 184 -14.16 -12.69 10.47
CA SER A 184 -13.05 -13.63 10.35
C SER A 184 -13.55 -15.03 9.98
N VAL A 185 -12.90 -15.67 9.01
CA VAL A 185 -13.10 -17.09 8.70
C VAL A 185 -12.14 -17.88 9.58
N LYS A 186 -12.67 -18.75 10.44
CA LYS A 186 -11.85 -19.71 11.19
C LYS A 186 -11.30 -20.76 10.24
N LEU A 187 -10.02 -21.06 10.38
CA LEU A 187 -9.39 -22.16 9.64
C LEU A 187 -9.58 -23.44 10.47
N SER A 188 -10.21 -24.46 9.87
CA SER A 188 -10.29 -25.79 10.46
C SER A 188 -8.88 -26.40 10.52
N GLY A 189 -8.34 -26.54 11.72
CA GLY A 189 -7.23 -27.42 12.04
C GLY A 189 -7.73 -28.54 12.95
N PRO A 190 -6.97 -29.65 13.13
CA PRO A 190 -7.37 -30.67 14.10
C PRO A 190 -7.59 -30.00 15.45
N GLU A 191 -8.78 -30.22 16.03
CA GLU A 191 -9.01 -29.89 17.43
C GLU A 191 -7.91 -30.60 18.24
N GLU A 192 -7.35 -29.93 19.24
CA GLU A 192 -6.62 -30.60 20.32
C GLU A 192 -7.61 -31.44 21.15
N SER A 193 -8.35 -32.33 20.50
CA SER A 193 -9.09 -33.43 21.09
C SER A 193 -8.14 -34.62 21.08
N GLU A 194 -7.84 -35.15 22.27
CA GLU A 194 -7.15 -36.43 22.54
C GLU A 194 -5.61 -36.42 22.59
N VAL A 195 -5.03 -35.51 23.39
CA VAL A 195 -3.81 -35.87 24.15
C VAL A 195 -4.02 -35.47 25.62
N MET A 196 -4.84 -36.25 26.32
CA MET A 196 -4.78 -36.43 27.77
C MET A 196 -4.76 -37.92 28.05
#